data_AF-Q1J1G0-F1
#
_entry.id   AF-Q1J1G0-F1
#
_cell.length_a   1.000
_cell.length_b   1.000
_cell.length_c   1.000
_cell.angle_alpha   90.00
_cell.angle_beta   90.00
_cell.angle_gamma   90.00
#
_symmetry.space_group_name_H-M   'P 1'
#
loop_
_entity.id
_entity.type
_entity.pdbx_description
1 polymer ?
#
loop_
_entity_poly.entity_id
_entity_poly.type
_entity_poly.pdbx_seq_one_letter_code
_entity_poly.pdbx_strand_id
1 'polypeptide(L)'
;MLLCGGDPLMLLSIDWDAFSGCVPLVFDAPIWGTRDRAYDRLGAWWDRARKRDPRAPGWTALEADFPLYPGWEVLECYAGIPASVTLTHADAWDWLAHFPPGDMLNVDSHHDLASFSGDPARVRPGNWAGLGLRAGRLNRYTCLYPDWHTALPVAEGFDLERTRAELVPLLPPDVLDRVTLTRMPAPGAGLPDPSLVTALLLVQSPAWTNPAHDAVFWGLVRALRAEVLTPPLDRSGAAYP
;
A
#
# COMPACT_ATOMS: atom_id res chain seq x y z
N MET A 1 1.55 -3.61 40.68
CA MET A 1 2.79 -3.31 39.95
C MET A 1 2.39 -2.52 38.71
N LEU A 2 2.45 -1.19 38.80
CA LEU A 2 2.08 -0.28 37.73
C LEU A 2 3.22 -0.30 36.70
N LEU A 3 3.00 -0.88 35.53
CA LEU A 3 3.91 -0.71 34.42
C LEU A 3 3.60 0.64 33.77
N CYS A 4 4.63 1.47 33.75
CA CYS A 4 4.71 2.80 33.18
C CYS A 4 4.16 2.83 31.75
N GLY A 5 3.53 3.94 31.38
CA GLY A 5 3.15 4.22 30.00
C GLY A 5 4.39 4.21 29.12
N GLY A 6 4.56 3.14 28.37
CA GLY A 6 5.38 3.16 27.16
C GLY A 6 4.61 3.92 26.09
N ASP A 7 5.33 4.62 25.22
CA ASP A 7 4.72 5.24 24.04
C ASP A 7 3.91 4.18 23.27
N PRO A 8 2.77 4.55 22.68
CA PRO A 8 1.93 3.61 21.94
C PRO A 8 2.75 2.93 20.84
N LEU A 9 2.66 1.61 20.77
CA LEU A 9 3.31 0.81 19.74
C LEU A 9 2.84 1.28 18.35
N MET A 10 3.78 1.65 17.48
CA MET A 10 3.47 2.00 16.10
C MET A 10 3.85 0.87 15.15
N LEU A 11 2.89 0.44 14.35
CA LEU A 11 3.07 -0.47 13.23
C LEU A 11 3.09 0.36 11.93
N LEU A 12 3.96 -0.02 11.00
CA LEU A 12 4.11 0.63 9.71
C LEU A 12 3.75 -0.36 8.60
N SER A 13 2.75 -0.05 7.79
CA SER A 13 2.47 -0.76 6.55
C SER A 13 2.82 0.14 5.37
N ILE A 14 3.47 -0.43 4.36
CA ILE A 14 3.89 0.24 3.13
C ILE A 14 3.36 -0.56 1.94
N ASP A 15 2.37 -0.04 1.24
CA ASP A 15 1.98 -0.55 -0.07
C ASP A 15 2.86 0.08 -1.16
N TRP A 16 3.45 -0.76 -2.00
CA TRP A 16 4.33 -0.33 -3.06
C TRP A 16 3.63 0.50 -4.14
N ASP A 17 2.30 0.45 -4.23
CA ASP A 17 1.54 1.32 -5.13
C ASP A 17 1.67 2.81 -4.79
N ALA A 18 2.03 3.15 -3.55
CA ALA A 18 2.32 4.52 -3.13
C ALA A 18 3.52 5.11 -3.88
N PHE A 19 4.44 4.25 -4.36
CA PHE A 19 5.62 4.66 -5.13
C PHE A 19 5.54 4.23 -6.60
N SER A 20 4.74 3.23 -6.92
CA SER A 20 4.56 2.69 -8.28
C SER A 20 3.20 3.07 -8.89
N GLY A 21 2.78 4.32 -8.70
CA GLY A 21 1.49 4.83 -9.19
C GLY A 21 1.45 5.14 -10.69
N CYS A 22 0.26 5.47 -11.20
CA CYS A 22 0.05 5.94 -12.57
C CYS A 22 0.06 7.47 -12.68
N VAL A 23 0.51 8.02 -13.81
CA VAL A 23 0.34 9.45 -14.09
C VAL A 23 -1.10 9.78 -14.50
N PRO A 24 -1.52 11.05 -14.42
CA PRO A 24 -2.86 11.45 -14.84
C PRO A 24 -3.15 11.15 -16.32
N LEU A 25 -4.39 10.76 -16.61
CA LEU A 25 -4.93 10.57 -17.97
C LEU A 25 -4.24 9.48 -18.81
N VAL A 26 -3.60 8.49 -18.16
CA VAL A 26 -3.08 7.29 -18.81
C VAL A 26 -4.21 6.38 -19.30
N PHE A 27 -4.02 5.74 -20.45
CA PHE A 27 -4.96 4.76 -20.97
C PHE A 27 -5.07 3.55 -20.02
N ASP A 28 -6.29 3.06 -19.75
CA ASP A 28 -6.59 2.06 -18.72
C ASP A 28 -6.38 2.52 -17.25
N ALA A 29 -6.17 3.83 -16.99
CA ALA A 29 -6.21 4.43 -15.66
C ALA A 29 -7.60 5.05 -15.35
N PRO A 30 -8.03 5.09 -14.07
CA PRO A 30 -7.34 4.53 -12.91
C PRO A 30 -7.39 2.99 -12.91
N ILE A 31 -6.27 2.37 -12.52
CA ILE A 31 -6.22 0.91 -12.28
C ILE A 31 -6.78 0.54 -10.90
N TRP A 32 -7.12 1.53 -10.07
CA TRP A 32 -7.72 1.35 -8.76
C TRP A 32 -9.10 0.72 -8.87
N GLY A 33 -9.43 -0.17 -7.93
CA GLY A 33 -10.64 -0.99 -7.99
C GLY A 33 -10.57 -2.18 -8.95
N THR A 34 -9.45 -2.38 -9.67
CA THR A 34 -9.17 -3.64 -10.37
C THR A 34 -9.20 -4.80 -9.39
N ARG A 35 -9.66 -5.97 -9.83
CA ARG A 35 -9.69 -7.16 -8.96
C ARG A 35 -8.27 -7.70 -8.78
N ASP A 36 -7.95 -8.19 -7.59
CA ASP A 36 -6.67 -8.86 -7.36
C ASP A 36 -6.73 -10.34 -7.81
N ARG A 37 -6.59 -10.60 -9.12
CA ARG A 37 -6.56 -11.96 -9.71
C ARG A 37 -5.23 -12.21 -10.40
N ALA A 38 -4.91 -13.49 -10.64
CA ALA A 38 -3.70 -13.89 -11.36
C ALA A 38 -3.51 -13.16 -12.70
N TYR A 39 -4.60 -12.91 -13.44
CA TYR A 39 -4.55 -12.13 -14.67
C TYR A 39 -4.15 -10.67 -14.42
N ASP A 40 -4.77 -10.02 -13.45
CA ASP A 40 -4.53 -8.61 -13.14
C ASP A 40 -3.10 -8.38 -12.63
N ARG A 41 -2.51 -9.38 -11.95
CA ARG A 41 -1.12 -9.35 -11.45
C ARG A 41 -0.04 -9.41 -12.53
N LEU A 42 -0.33 -9.90 -13.74
CA LEU A 42 0.66 -10.06 -14.82
C LEU A 42 0.08 -9.91 -16.23
N GLY A 43 -0.97 -10.65 -16.57
CA GLY A 43 -1.58 -10.61 -17.90
C GLY A 43 -2.08 -9.22 -18.30
N ALA A 44 -2.71 -8.49 -17.38
CA ALA A 44 -3.15 -7.11 -17.64
C ALA A 44 -1.97 -6.16 -17.91
N TRP A 45 -0.81 -6.38 -17.28
CA TRP A 45 0.39 -5.59 -17.53
C TRP A 45 1.00 -5.87 -18.91
N TRP A 46 1.03 -7.13 -19.35
CA TRP A 46 1.39 -7.47 -20.74
C TRP A 46 0.47 -6.79 -21.75
N ASP A 47 -0.84 -6.80 -21.49
CA ASP A 47 -1.81 -6.15 -22.36
C ASP A 47 -1.59 -4.65 -22.45
N ARG A 48 -1.32 -3.98 -21.33
CA ARG A 48 -0.97 -2.55 -21.30
C ARG A 48 0.30 -2.27 -22.09
N ALA A 49 1.37 -3.04 -21.86
CA ALA A 49 2.65 -2.86 -22.55
C ALA A 49 2.48 -3.01 -24.08
N ARG A 50 1.78 -4.05 -24.53
CA ARG A 50 1.49 -4.29 -25.96
C ARG A 50 0.71 -3.16 -26.60
N LYS A 51 -0.35 -2.69 -25.93
CA LYS A 51 -1.19 -1.59 -26.43
C LYS A 51 -0.39 -0.31 -26.57
N ARG A 52 0.56 -0.08 -25.66
CA ARG A 52 1.37 1.13 -25.61
C ARG A 52 2.47 1.13 -26.67
N ASP A 53 3.29 0.09 -26.70
CA ASP A 53 4.28 -0.13 -27.76
C ASP A 53 4.57 -1.64 -27.91
N PRO A 54 4.06 -2.29 -28.98
CA PRO A 54 4.26 -3.72 -29.21
C PRO A 54 5.70 -4.10 -29.58
N ARG A 55 6.60 -3.12 -29.78
CA ARG A 55 8.02 -3.35 -30.10
C ARG A 55 8.96 -3.04 -28.93
N ALA A 56 8.43 -2.50 -27.83
CA ALA A 56 9.25 -2.18 -26.67
C ALA A 56 9.77 -3.45 -26.00
N PRO A 57 11.04 -3.46 -25.54
CA PRO A 57 11.59 -4.58 -24.79
C PRO A 57 10.99 -4.64 -23.38
N GLY A 58 10.39 -5.78 -23.02
CA GLY A 58 9.88 -6.02 -21.67
C GLY A 58 8.86 -4.98 -21.21
N TRP A 59 9.18 -4.26 -20.14
CA TRP A 59 8.27 -3.31 -19.48
C TRP A 59 8.51 -1.83 -19.85
N THR A 60 9.50 -1.53 -20.70
CA THR A 60 9.93 -0.13 -20.96
C THR A 60 8.81 0.73 -21.56
N ALA A 61 7.84 0.12 -22.24
CA ALA A 61 6.67 0.84 -22.76
C ALA A 61 5.84 1.53 -21.67
N LEU A 62 5.92 1.06 -20.42
CA LEU A 62 5.08 1.51 -19.31
C LEU A 62 5.73 2.60 -18.46
N GLU A 63 7.02 2.89 -18.63
CA GLU A 63 7.77 3.79 -17.74
C GLU A 63 7.18 5.19 -17.64
N ALA A 64 6.73 5.75 -18.76
CA ALA A 64 6.13 7.08 -18.80
C ALA A 64 4.73 7.14 -18.17
N ASP A 65 4.01 6.02 -18.21
CA ASP A 65 2.62 5.92 -17.77
C ASP A 65 2.53 5.52 -16.29
N PHE A 66 3.52 4.76 -15.80
CA PHE A 66 3.61 4.23 -14.44
C PHE A 66 5.04 4.41 -13.90
N PRO A 67 5.46 5.66 -13.60
CA PRO A 67 6.79 5.95 -13.11
C PRO A 67 6.99 5.40 -11.69
N LEU A 68 8.25 5.25 -11.31
CA LEU A 68 8.62 5.09 -9.90
C LEU A 68 8.76 6.49 -9.30
N TYR A 69 7.82 6.86 -8.43
CA TYR A 69 7.85 8.12 -7.70
C TYR A 69 8.97 8.09 -6.64
N PRO A 70 9.69 9.21 -6.43
CA PRO A 70 10.76 9.28 -5.43
C PRO A 70 10.23 9.17 -4.00
N GLY A 71 11.13 9.04 -3.04
CA GLY A 71 10.82 9.03 -1.61
C GLY A 71 10.75 7.62 -1.01
N TRP A 72 10.73 6.56 -1.82
CA TRP A 72 10.86 5.18 -1.33
C TRP A 72 12.26 4.91 -0.75
N GLU A 73 13.29 5.66 -1.19
CA GLU A 73 14.68 5.47 -0.76
C GLU A 73 14.85 5.66 0.74
N VAL A 74 14.03 6.52 1.35
CA VAL A 74 14.08 6.79 2.80
C VAL A 74 13.70 5.56 3.63
N LEU A 75 12.97 4.59 3.04
CA LEU A 75 12.52 3.39 3.74
C LEU A 75 13.70 2.51 4.19
N GLU A 76 14.87 2.66 3.58
CA GLU A 76 16.10 1.99 4.01
C GLU A 76 16.49 2.35 5.46
N CYS A 77 16.03 3.48 6.00
CA CYS A 77 16.29 3.88 7.38
C CYS A 77 15.68 2.93 8.42
N TYR A 78 14.69 2.11 8.03
CA TYR A 78 14.08 1.10 8.88
C TYR A 78 14.86 -0.23 8.92
N ALA A 79 16.03 -0.31 8.28
CA ALA A 79 16.88 -1.49 8.37
C ALA A 79 17.23 -1.82 9.83
N GLY A 80 16.98 -3.07 10.22
CA GLY A 80 17.17 -3.55 11.60
C GLY A 80 15.90 -3.61 12.43
N ILE A 81 14.79 -3.02 11.96
CA ILE A 81 13.45 -3.23 12.52
C ILE A 81 12.87 -4.55 11.99
N PRO A 82 12.11 -5.32 12.79
CA PRO A 82 11.36 -6.46 12.28
C PRO A 82 10.52 -6.09 11.06
N ALA A 83 10.84 -6.67 9.91
CA ALA A 83 10.17 -6.40 8.65
C ALA A 83 9.60 -7.69 8.05
N SER A 84 8.42 -7.59 7.48
CA SER A 84 7.77 -8.64 6.72
C SER A 84 7.47 -8.14 5.31
N VAL A 85 7.45 -9.03 4.32
CA VAL A 85 7.03 -8.74 2.96
C VAL A 85 5.90 -9.67 2.54
N THR A 86 4.92 -9.12 1.83
CA THR A 86 3.79 -9.88 1.31
C THR A 86 3.37 -9.46 -0.09
N LEU A 87 2.66 -10.36 -0.77
CA LEU A 87 2.05 -10.15 -2.07
C LEU A 87 0.88 -9.16 -2.02
N THR A 88 0.06 -9.21 -0.97
CA THR A 88 -1.25 -8.54 -0.94
C THR A 88 -1.58 -8.01 0.46
N HIS A 89 -2.27 -6.87 0.52
CA HIS A 89 -2.58 -6.21 1.79
C HIS A 89 -3.57 -7.02 2.65
N ALA A 90 -4.29 -7.99 2.08
CA ALA A 90 -5.15 -8.89 2.86
C ALA A 90 -4.37 -9.65 3.96
N ASP A 91 -3.08 -9.93 3.73
CA ASP A 91 -2.24 -10.67 4.69
C ASP A 91 -1.86 -9.83 5.92
N ALA A 92 -2.07 -8.50 5.88
CA ALA A 92 -1.90 -7.66 7.05
C ALA A 92 -2.79 -8.09 8.22
N TRP A 93 -3.96 -8.67 7.94
CA TRP A 93 -4.86 -9.15 8.99
C TRP A 93 -4.21 -10.20 9.90
N ASP A 94 -3.54 -11.20 9.31
CA ASP A 94 -2.85 -12.24 10.06
C ASP A 94 -1.54 -11.70 10.65
N TRP A 95 -0.85 -10.82 9.92
CA TRP A 95 0.34 -10.12 10.43
C TRP A 95 0.07 -9.36 11.73
N LEU A 96 -1.06 -8.63 11.81
CA LEU A 96 -1.50 -7.92 13.02
C LEU A 96 -1.67 -8.84 14.23
N ALA A 97 -1.92 -10.14 14.04
CA ALA A 97 -2.07 -11.09 15.15
C ALA A 97 -0.76 -11.33 15.92
N HIS A 98 0.39 -10.99 15.35
CA HIS A 98 1.70 -11.17 15.97
C HIS A 98 2.10 -10.04 16.92
N PHE A 99 1.34 -8.94 16.94
CA PHE A 99 1.67 -7.76 17.71
C PHE A 99 0.54 -7.40 18.70
N PRO A 100 0.86 -6.72 19.81
CA PRO A 100 -0.17 -6.11 20.63
C PRO A 100 -0.91 -5.02 19.82
N PRO A 101 -2.18 -4.73 20.15
CA PRO A 101 -2.88 -3.63 19.52
C PRO A 101 -2.12 -2.30 19.63
N GLY A 102 -1.88 -1.67 18.49
CA GLY A 102 -1.08 -0.46 18.35
C GLY A 102 -1.70 0.54 17.38
N ASP A 103 -1.03 1.68 17.23
CA ASP A 103 -1.34 2.64 16.18
C ASP A 103 -0.73 2.16 14.86
N MET A 104 -1.45 2.36 13.76
CA MET A 104 -0.99 2.02 12.41
C MET A 104 -0.77 3.29 11.59
N LEU A 105 0.39 3.40 10.97
CA LEU A 105 0.58 4.24 9.79
C LEU A 105 0.62 3.34 8.55
N ASN A 106 -0.31 3.56 7.63
CA ASN A 106 -0.33 2.91 6.32
C ASN A 106 0.08 3.92 5.25
N VAL A 107 1.16 3.65 4.53
CA VAL A 107 1.60 4.40 3.35
C VAL A 107 1.09 3.67 2.13
N ASP A 108 0.06 4.23 1.49
CA ASP A 108 -0.76 3.50 0.53
C ASP A 108 -1.47 4.49 -0.38
N SER A 109 -1.74 4.09 -1.62
CA SER A 109 -2.62 4.83 -2.52
C SER A 109 -4.10 4.68 -2.14
N HIS A 110 -4.42 3.76 -1.24
CA HIS A 110 -5.77 3.42 -0.81
C HIS A 110 -5.92 3.44 0.71
N HIS A 111 -7.13 3.75 1.19
CA HIS A 111 -7.38 3.80 2.62
C HIS A 111 -7.52 2.43 3.29
N ASP A 112 -7.87 1.36 2.57
CA ASP A 112 -8.00 -0.02 3.10
C ASP A 112 -8.94 -0.21 4.32
N LEU A 113 -9.91 0.68 4.44
CA LEU A 113 -10.87 0.71 5.55
C LEU A 113 -12.20 0.02 5.22
N ALA A 114 -12.57 -0.03 3.95
CA ALA A 114 -13.85 -0.58 3.52
C ALA A 114 -13.79 -1.01 2.05
N SER A 115 -14.42 -2.15 1.74
CA SER A 115 -14.55 -2.64 0.38
C SER A 115 -16.00 -2.55 -0.07
N PHE A 116 -16.25 -1.95 -1.23
CA PHE A 116 -17.58 -1.80 -1.81
C PHE A 116 -18.14 -3.10 -2.43
N SER A 117 -17.39 -4.21 -2.39
CA SER A 117 -17.78 -5.44 -3.08
C SER A 117 -17.67 -6.69 -2.20
N GLY A 118 -18.68 -7.56 -2.33
CA GLY A 118 -18.74 -8.84 -1.63
C GLY A 118 -19.12 -8.71 -0.15
N ASP A 119 -18.84 -9.76 0.61
CA ASP A 119 -19.09 -9.79 2.06
C ASP A 119 -18.18 -8.78 2.80
N PRO A 120 -18.74 -7.78 3.51
CA PRO A 120 -17.97 -6.78 4.25
C PRO A 120 -17.27 -7.34 5.49
N ALA A 121 -17.65 -8.53 5.98
CA ALA A 121 -16.98 -9.20 7.10
C ALA A 121 -15.75 -10.02 6.68
N ARG A 122 -15.60 -10.28 5.37
CA ARG A 122 -14.45 -11.01 4.84
C ARG A 122 -13.27 -10.08 4.66
N VAL A 123 -12.10 -10.50 5.15
CA VAL A 123 -10.82 -9.81 4.94
C VAL A 123 -10.46 -9.77 3.46
N ARG A 124 -10.08 -8.58 2.99
CA ARG A 124 -9.66 -8.22 1.63
C ARG A 124 -8.60 -7.12 1.73
N PRO A 125 -7.84 -6.85 0.66
CA PRO A 125 -6.90 -5.73 0.64
C PRO A 125 -7.61 -4.42 1.01
N GLY A 126 -8.69 -4.08 0.32
CA GLY A 126 -9.43 -2.82 0.59
C GLY A 126 -10.14 -2.68 1.96
N ASN A 127 -10.08 -3.62 2.90
CA ASN A 127 -10.81 -3.49 4.18
C ASN A 127 -10.12 -4.03 5.44
N TRP A 128 -8.89 -4.54 5.35
CA TRP A 128 -8.23 -5.17 6.50
C TRP A 128 -8.09 -4.21 7.69
N ALA A 129 -7.81 -2.92 7.44
CA ALA A 129 -7.58 -1.93 8.50
C ALA A 129 -8.88 -1.57 9.22
N GLY A 130 -9.98 -1.41 8.48
CA GLY A 130 -11.29 -1.15 9.06
C GLY A 130 -11.79 -2.32 9.91
N LEU A 131 -11.57 -3.56 9.44
CA LEU A 131 -11.81 -4.76 10.24
C LEU A 131 -10.89 -4.80 11.48
N GLY A 132 -9.62 -4.41 11.34
CA GLY A 132 -8.64 -4.35 12.43
C GLY A 132 -9.06 -3.41 13.55
N LEU A 133 -9.53 -2.20 13.20
CA LEU A 133 -10.06 -1.22 14.16
C LEU A 133 -11.31 -1.75 14.89
N ARG A 134 -12.22 -2.41 14.17
CA ARG A 134 -13.44 -3.01 14.75
C ARG A 134 -13.15 -4.17 15.68
N ALA A 135 -12.15 -4.98 15.35
CA ALA A 135 -11.73 -6.12 16.15
C ALA A 135 -10.81 -5.74 17.33
N GLY A 136 -10.46 -4.47 17.49
CA GLY A 136 -9.52 -4.01 18.51
C GLY A 136 -8.08 -4.47 18.28
N ARG A 137 -7.72 -4.83 17.05
CA ARG A 137 -6.33 -5.12 16.63
C ARG A 137 -5.54 -3.85 16.38
N LEU A 138 -6.23 -2.76 16.09
CA LEU A 138 -5.67 -1.42 15.91
C LEU A 138 -6.34 -0.45 16.88
N ASN A 139 -5.53 0.41 17.49
CA ASN A 139 -5.99 1.52 18.33
C ASN A 139 -6.40 2.71 17.45
N ARG A 140 -5.48 3.17 16.60
CA ARG A 140 -5.69 4.23 15.62
C ARG A 140 -5.13 3.82 14.27
N TYR A 141 -5.67 4.43 13.21
CA TYR A 141 -5.21 4.20 11.84
C TYR A 141 -4.99 5.54 11.15
N THR A 142 -3.81 5.71 10.56
CA THR A 142 -3.50 6.83 9.68
C THR A 142 -3.19 6.29 8.29
N CYS A 143 -3.96 6.72 7.30
CA CYS A 143 -3.58 6.57 5.89
C CYS A 143 -2.77 7.79 5.48
N LEU A 144 -1.52 7.57 5.08
CA LEU A 144 -0.62 8.57 4.51
C LEU A 144 -0.55 8.35 3.00
N TYR A 145 -1.39 9.07 2.26
CA TYR A 145 -1.39 9.04 0.81
C TYR A 145 -0.11 9.67 0.24
N PRO A 146 0.38 9.18 -0.91
CA PRO A 146 1.57 9.74 -1.53
C PRO A 146 1.33 11.15 -2.09
N ASP A 147 2.40 11.93 -2.23
CA ASP A 147 2.33 13.35 -2.61
C ASP A 147 1.79 13.55 -4.04
N TRP A 148 2.05 12.61 -4.94
CA TRP A 148 1.58 12.66 -6.32
C TRP A 148 0.05 12.59 -6.45
N HIS A 149 -0.68 12.19 -5.40
CA HIS A 149 -2.14 12.30 -5.36
C HIS A 149 -2.63 13.75 -5.54
N THR A 150 -1.81 14.76 -5.28
CA THR A 150 -2.13 16.18 -5.56
C THR A 150 -2.44 16.45 -7.03
N ALA A 151 -1.87 15.66 -7.94
CA ALA A 151 -2.00 15.84 -9.38
C ALA A 151 -3.05 14.91 -10.02
N LEU A 152 -3.71 14.04 -9.24
CA LEU A 152 -4.61 13.02 -9.78
C LEU A 152 -6.01 13.08 -9.13
N PRO A 153 -6.96 13.85 -9.71
CA PRO A 153 -8.29 14.12 -9.12
C PRO A 153 -9.14 12.90 -8.77
N VAL A 154 -8.90 11.79 -9.46
CA VAL A 154 -9.60 10.52 -9.25
C VAL A 154 -9.07 9.73 -8.06
N ALA A 155 -7.90 10.10 -7.50
CA ALA A 155 -7.30 9.40 -6.36
C ALA A 155 -8.07 9.67 -5.05
N GLU A 156 -8.05 8.71 -4.14
CA GLU A 156 -8.63 8.86 -2.79
C GLU A 156 -7.93 9.97 -1.99
N GLY A 157 -6.60 10.08 -2.12
CA GLY A 157 -5.83 11.13 -1.44
C GLY A 157 -5.86 12.50 -2.12
N PHE A 158 -6.62 12.70 -3.21
CA PHE A 158 -6.73 14.02 -3.84
C PHE A 158 -7.59 14.97 -2.99
N ASP A 159 -8.81 14.54 -2.66
CA ASP A 159 -9.81 15.26 -1.86
C ASP A 159 -10.12 14.46 -0.59
N LEU A 160 -9.39 14.77 0.48
CA LEU A 160 -9.49 14.04 1.76
C LEU A 160 -10.85 14.24 2.44
N GLU A 161 -11.53 15.36 2.19
CA GLU A 161 -12.87 15.61 2.75
C GLU A 161 -13.90 14.74 2.06
N ARG A 162 -13.87 14.68 0.71
CA ARG A 162 -14.70 13.76 -0.08
C ARG A 162 -14.47 12.32 0.36
N THR A 163 -13.22 11.88 0.44
CA THR A 163 -12.87 10.51 0.83
C THR A 163 -13.33 10.19 2.25
N ARG A 164 -13.21 11.13 3.20
CA ARG A 164 -13.76 10.95 4.55
C ARG A 164 -15.28 10.84 4.53
N ALA A 165 -15.97 11.64 3.71
CA ALA A 165 -17.43 11.59 3.58
C ALA A 165 -17.92 10.25 3.01
N GLU A 166 -17.17 9.65 2.08
CA GLU A 166 -17.47 8.32 1.52
C GLU A 166 -17.36 7.20 2.56
N LEU A 167 -16.53 7.37 3.60
CA LEU A 167 -16.39 6.40 4.70
C LEU A 167 -17.51 6.46 5.74
N VAL A 168 -18.18 7.60 5.88
CA VAL A 168 -19.26 7.81 6.88
C VAL A 168 -20.34 6.73 6.84
N PRO A 169 -20.91 6.34 5.68
CA PRO A 169 -21.91 5.27 5.65
C PRO A 169 -21.33 3.86 5.79
N LEU A 170 -20.01 3.69 5.74
CA LEU A 170 -19.34 2.37 5.69
C LEU A 170 -18.78 1.94 7.04
N LEU A 171 -18.44 2.90 7.91
CA LEU A 171 -17.79 2.65 9.20
C LEU A 171 -18.67 3.11 10.37
N PRO A 172 -18.70 2.36 11.48
CA PRO A 172 -19.25 2.86 12.74
C PRO A 172 -18.58 4.19 13.16
N PRO A 173 -19.31 5.14 13.77
CA PRO A 173 -18.73 6.43 14.17
C PRO A 173 -17.49 6.32 15.06
N ASP A 174 -17.49 5.40 16.02
CA ASP A 174 -16.36 5.15 16.94
C ASP A 174 -15.12 4.60 16.24
N VAL A 175 -15.29 3.93 15.09
CA VAL A 175 -14.19 3.48 14.24
C VAL A 175 -13.67 4.65 13.42
N LEU A 176 -14.57 5.43 12.82
CA LEU A 176 -14.22 6.59 12.01
C LEU A 176 -13.46 7.67 12.81
N ASP A 177 -13.77 7.85 14.09
CA ASP A 177 -13.06 8.78 14.99
C ASP A 177 -11.60 8.38 15.28
N ARG A 178 -11.26 7.12 15.00
CA ARG A 178 -9.90 6.56 15.15
C ARG A 178 -9.11 6.56 13.83
N VAL A 179 -9.72 7.07 12.76
CA VAL A 179 -9.12 7.18 11.42
C VAL A 179 -8.61 8.59 11.17
N THR A 180 -7.40 8.70 10.65
CA THR A 180 -6.82 9.93 10.09
C THR A 180 -6.46 9.69 8.63
N LEU A 181 -6.90 10.60 7.76
CA LEU A 181 -6.52 10.61 6.35
C LEU A 181 -5.63 11.83 6.12
N THR A 182 -4.43 11.62 5.60
CA THR A 182 -3.48 12.69 5.32
C THR A 182 -2.68 12.36 4.07
N ARG A 183 -2.01 13.37 3.50
CA ARG A 183 -1.18 13.22 2.31
C ARG A 183 0.22 13.73 2.59
N MET A 184 1.22 13.06 2.02
CA MET A 184 2.60 13.50 2.10
C MET A 184 2.74 14.93 1.55
N PRO A 185 3.38 15.85 2.29
CA PRO A 185 3.62 17.20 1.79
C PRO A 185 4.77 17.27 0.76
N ALA A 186 5.62 16.24 0.73
CA ALA A 186 6.72 16.04 -0.20
C ALA A 186 7.07 14.54 -0.25
N PRO A 187 7.75 14.06 -1.29
CA PRO A 187 8.20 12.67 -1.38
C PRO A 187 8.93 12.19 -0.11
N GLY A 188 8.46 11.07 0.48
CA GLY A 188 9.05 10.47 1.68
C GLY A 188 8.78 11.21 3.00
N ALA A 189 8.02 12.31 3.00
CA ALA A 189 7.69 13.05 4.21
C ALA A 189 6.51 12.43 4.98
N GLY A 190 6.49 12.62 6.32
CA GLY A 190 5.41 12.11 7.19
C GLY A 190 5.63 10.70 7.71
N LEU A 191 6.76 10.07 7.35
CA LEU A 191 7.21 8.81 7.90
C LEU A 191 7.69 8.96 9.37
N PRO A 192 7.43 7.98 10.25
CA PRO A 192 7.80 8.04 11.65
C PRO A 192 9.30 7.86 11.85
N ASP A 193 9.82 8.38 12.97
CA ASP A 193 11.16 8.04 13.43
C ASP A 193 11.27 6.51 13.60
N PRO A 194 12.33 5.85 13.04
CA PRO A 194 12.54 4.41 13.18
C PRO A 194 12.48 3.90 14.63
N SER A 195 12.88 4.72 15.61
CA SER A 195 12.83 4.35 17.03
C SER A 195 11.41 4.18 17.59
N LEU A 196 10.39 4.69 16.89
CA LEU A 196 8.99 4.55 17.27
C LEU A 196 8.32 3.34 16.61
N VAL A 197 8.92 2.78 15.55
CA VAL A 197 8.33 1.70 14.76
C VAL A 197 8.68 0.34 15.37
N THR A 198 7.64 -0.43 15.67
CA THR A 198 7.78 -1.78 16.24
C THR A 198 8.02 -2.84 15.16
N ALA A 199 7.29 -2.73 14.05
CA ALA A 199 7.41 -3.64 12.92
C ALA A 199 6.93 -2.97 11.63
N LEU A 200 7.48 -3.44 10.51
CA LEU A 200 7.16 -2.99 9.16
C LEU A 200 6.54 -4.13 8.35
N LEU A 201 5.48 -3.84 7.60
CA LEU A 201 4.94 -4.69 6.55
C LEU A 201 5.13 -4.01 5.19
N LEU A 202 5.81 -4.68 4.27
CA LEU A 202 5.98 -4.24 2.89
C LEU A 202 5.07 -5.06 1.98
N VAL A 203 4.20 -4.40 1.22
CA VAL A 203 3.19 -5.03 0.36
C VAL A 203 3.50 -4.73 -1.09
N GLN A 204 3.52 -5.74 -1.96
CA GLN A 204 3.82 -5.55 -3.38
C GLN A 204 2.61 -5.05 -4.20
N SER A 205 1.42 -5.60 -3.95
CA SER A 205 0.18 -5.25 -4.66
C SER A 205 0.29 -5.31 -6.20
N PRO A 206 0.70 -6.46 -6.79
CA PRO A 206 1.11 -6.55 -8.20
C PRO A 206 -0.01 -6.28 -9.22
N ALA A 207 -1.29 -6.29 -8.83
CA ALA A 207 -2.37 -5.87 -9.71
C ALA A 207 -2.34 -4.35 -9.99
N TRP A 208 -1.67 -3.57 -9.11
CA TRP A 208 -1.61 -2.12 -9.16
C TRP A 208 -0.18 -1.56 -9.29
N THR A 209 0.85 -2.39 -9.11
CA THR A 209 2.24 -1.97 -9.24
C THR A 209 2.90 -2.46 -10.54
N ASN A 210 3.63 -1.54 -11.19
CA ASN A 210 4.27 -1.76 -12.48
C ASN A 210 5.44 -2.76 -12.34
N PRO A 211 5.43 -3.86 -13.11
CA PRO A 211 6.52 -4.86 -13.13
C PRO A 211 7.93 -4.30 -13.37
N ALA A 212 8.06 -3.15 -14.05
CA ALA A 212 9.35 -2.51 -14.29
C ALA A 212 10.11 -2.20 -13.00
N HIS A 213 9.40 -2.03 -11.88
CA HIS A 213 9.96 -1.60 -10.60
C HIS A 213 10.18 -2.77 -9.62
N ASP A 214 9.90 -4.01 -10.03
CA ASP A 214 10.03 -5.20 -9.16
C ASP A 214 11.48 -5.37 -8.65
N ALA A 215 12.49 -5.06 -9.47
CA ALA A 215 13.89 -5.14 -9.05
C ALA A 215 14.22 -4.17 -7.90
N VAL A 216 13.61 -2.98 -7.91
CA VAL A 216 13.77 -1.97 -6.85
C VAL A 216 13.06 -2.43 -5.59
N PHE A 217 11.81 -2.89 -5.70
CA PHE A 217 11.06 -3.47 -4.59
C PHE A 217 11.85 -4.59 -3.90
N TRP A 218 12.37 -5.55 -4.67
CA TRP A 218 13.19 -6.63 -4.14
C TRP A 218 14.54 -6.15 -3.55
N GLY A 219 15.08 -5.04 -4.06
CA GLY A 219 16.21 -4.33 -3.45
C GLY A 219 15.89 -3.91 -2.02
N LEU A 220 14.76 -3.24 -1.83
CA LEU A 220 14.29 -2.79 -0.52
C LEU A 220 14.00 -3.98 0.42
N VAL A 221 13.31 -5.01 -0.07
CA VAL A 221 13.06 -6.26 0.69
C VAL A 221 14.36 -6.84 1.26
N ARG A 222 15.42 -6.89 0.45
CA ARG A 222 16.74 -7.35 0.89
C ARG A 222 17.41 -6.41 1.89
N ALA A 223 17.33 -5.10 1.66
CA ALA A 223 17.90 -4.09 2.56
C ALA A 223 17.28 -4.18 3.96
N LEU A 224 15.96 -4.36 4.03
CA LEU A 224 15.20 -4.54 5.26
C LEU A 224 15.34 -5.93 5.87
N ARG A 225 15.91 -6.90 5.14
CA ARG A 225 15.95 -8.33 5.51
C ARG A 225 14.57 -8.87 5.86
N ALA A 226 13.56 -8.47 5.09
CA ALA A 226 12.17 -8.77 5.41
C ALA A 226 11.85 -10.27 5.31
N GLU A 227 11.09 -10.78 6.27
CA GLU A 227 10.56 -12.14 6.26
C GLU A 227 9.38 -12.26 5.29
N VAL A 228 9.36 -13.30 4.47
CA VAL A 228 8.29 -13.51 3.48
C VAL A 228 7.08 -14.16 4.15
N LEU A 229 5.94 -13.45 4.17
CA LEU A 229 4.65 -14.02 4.58
C LEU A 229 4.00 -14.78 3.43
N THR A 230 3.70 -14.06 2.35
CA THR A 230 3.28 -14.61 1.07
C THR A 230 4.27 -14.14 0.01
N PRO A 231 4.86 -15.04 -0.79
CA PRO A 231 5.88 -14.67 -1.78
C PRO A 231 5.38 -13.57 -2.74
N PRO A 232 6.04 -12.40 -2.79
CA PRO A 232 5.85 -11.44 -3.87
C PRO A 232 6.21 -12.06 -5.22
N LEU A 233 5.66 -11.51 -6.29
CA LEU A 233 6.02 -11.88 -7.65
C LEU A 233 7.34 -11.22 -8.04
N ASP A 234 8.19 -11.95 -8.76
CA ASP A 234 9.28 -11.37 -9.52
C ASP A 234 8.93 -11.45 -11.01
N ARG A 235 8.56 -10.31 -11.59
CA ARG A 235 8.18 -10.18 -13.01
C ARG A 235 9.29 -9.52 -13.83
N SER A 236 10.46 -9.27 -13.25
CA SER A 236 11.59 -8.58 -13.91
C SER A 236 12.13 -9.35 -15.12
N GLY A 237 12.10 -10.69 -15.06
CA GLY A 237 12.53 -11.58 -16.13
C GLY A 237 11.41 -12.11 -17.02
N ALA A 238 10.16 -11.67 -16.83
CA ALA A 238 9.03 -12.14 -17.62
C ALA A 238 9.12 -11.54 -19.04
N ALA A 239 9.76 -12.28 -19.95
CA ALA A 239 9.79 -11.93 -21.35
C ALA A 239 8.36 -11.85 -21.90
N TYR A 240 8.06 -10.75 -22.58
CA TYR A 240 6.83 -10.59 -23.33
C TYR A 240 6.77 -11.71 -24.40
N PRO A 241 5.71 -12.55 -24.44
CA PRO A 241 5.58 -13.59 -25.46
C PRO A 241 5.36 -13.04 -26.87
#